data_AF-A0A3E5E256-F1
#
_entry.id   AF-A0A3E5E256-F1
#
_cell.length_a   1.000
_cell.length_b   1.000
_cell.length_c   1.000
_cell.angle_alpha   90.00
_cell.angle_beta   90.00
_cell.angle_gamma   90.00
#
_symmetry.space_group_name_H-M   'P 1'
#
loop_
_entity.id
_entity.type
_entity.pdbx_description
1 polymer ?
#
loop_
_entity_poly.entity_id
_entity_poly.type
_entity_poly.pdbx_seq_one_letter_code
_entity_poly.pdbx_strand_id
1 'polypeptide(L)'
;MKNETKLNRVKEFLDGNNIKYVTPKNAGKKGHSDLFLPSFRIYIKLQGEDDELFYKTHHIGVHPIFIRDSETPKFVLEKVQNTIIKIMQKKQAAFEKRKKKSSN
;
A
#
# COMPACT_ATOMS: atom_id res chain seq x y z
N MET A 1 -12.97 13.90 -8.82
CA MET A 1 -13.34 12.46 -8.74
C MET A 1 -13.25 12.03 -7.28
N LYS A 2 -14.23 11.28 -6.77
CA LYS A 2 -14.26 10.87 -5.35
C LYS A 2 -13.12 9.89 -5.01
N ASN A 3 -12.70 9.84 -3.75
CA ASN A 3 -11.61 8.97 -3.30
C ASN A 3 -11.95 7.48 -3.42
N GLU A 4 -13.20 7.10 -3.22
CA GLU A 4 -13.69 5.74 -3.41
C GLU A 4 -13.53 5.29 -4.87
N THR A 5 -13.76 6.19 -5.82
CA THR A 5 -13.53 5.90 -7.25
C THR A 5 -12.05 5.66 -7.52
N LYS A 6 -11.15 6.47 -6.94
CA LYS A 6 -9.70 6.25 -7.03
C LYS A 6 -9.29 4.91 -6.42
N LEU A 7 -9.88 4.54 -5.28
CA LEU A 7 -9.64 3.24 -4.65
C LEU A 7 -10.12 2.07 -5.50
N ASN A 8 -11.27 2.19 -6.16
CA ASN A 8 -11.75 1.15 -7.08
C ASN A 8 -10.81 0.99 -8.28
N ARG A 9 -10.25 2.08 -8.83
CA ARG A 9 -9.20 1.99 -9.86
C ARG A 9 -7.94 1.27 -9.36
N VAL A 10 -7.56 1.48 -8.10
CA VAL A 10 -6.46 0.73 -7.49
C VAL A 10 -6.81 -0.76 -7.43
N LYS A 11 -8.02 -1.14 -7.00
CA LYS A 11 -8.46 -2.55 -6.98
C LYS A 11 -8.42 -3.18 -8.37
N GLU A 12 -8.98 -2.52 -9.38
CA GLU A 12 -8.93 -2.96 -10.79
C GLU A 12 -7.49 -3.20 -11.27
N PHE A 13 -6.58 -2.28 -10.95
CA PHE A 13 -5.16 -2.43 -11.26
C PHE A 13 -4.54 -3.65 -10.55
N LEU A 14 -4.85 -3.86 -9.27
CA LEU A 14 -4.32 -4.99 -8.50
C LEU A 14 -4.87 -6.33 -9.02
N ASP A 15 -6.16 -6.40 -9.32
CA ASP A 15 -6.82 -7.57 -9.91
C ASP A 15 -6.23 -7.89 -11.28
N GLY A 16 -6.05 -6.89 -12.15
CA GLY A 16 -5.43 -7.04 -13.47
C GLY A 16 -3.96 -7.50 -13.43
N ASN A 17 -3.27 -7.31 -12.30
CA ASN A 17 -1.89 -7.77 -12.09
C ASN A 17 -1.80 -8.99 -11.16
N ASN A 18 -2.93 -9.62 -10.83
CA ASN A 18 -3.01 -10.78 -9.94
C ASN A 18 -2.37 -10.53 -8.55
N ILE A 19 -2.49 -9.29 -8.06
CA ILE A 19 -1.96 -8.87 -6.76
C ILE A 19 -3.07 -8.99 -5.71
N LYS A 20 -2.88 -9.92 -4.77
CA LYS A 20 -3.82 -10.12 -3.66
C LYS A 20 -3.91 -8.90 -2.76
N TYR A 21 -5.15 -8.47 -2.50
CA TYR A 21 -5.50 -7.48 -1.48
C TYR A 21 -6.66 -8.00 -0.63
N VAL A 22 -6.86 -7.35 0.51
CA VAL A 22 -8.00 -7.59 1.40
C VAL A 22 -8.60 -6.26 1.83
N THR A 23 -9.91 -6.25 2.02
CA THR A 23 -10.60 -5.17 2.75
C THR A 23 -10.60 -5.56 4.24
N PRO A 24 -9.91 -4.80 5.11
CA PRO A 24 -9.86 -5.11 6.53
C PRO A 24 -11.25 -5.06 7.18
N LYS A 25 -11.48 -5.85 8.23
CA LYS A 25 -12.73 -5.84 9.02
C LYS A 25 -13.11 -4.44 9.55
N ASN A 26 -12.10 -3.62 9.81
CA ASN A 26 -12.27 -2.25 10.32
C ASN A 26 -12.10 -1.17 9.23
N ALA A 27 -12.24 -1.52 7.94
CA ALA A 27 -12.22 -0.53 6.86
C ALA A 27 -13.25 0.59 7.11
N GLY A 28 -12.87 1.84 6.81
CA GLY A 28 -13.67 3.03 7.12
C GLY A 28 -13.71 3.46 8.59
N LYS A 29 -13.16 2.67 9.54
CA LYS A 29 -13.07 3.08 10.95
C LYS A 29 -11.85 3.95 11.21
N LYS A 30 -11.95 4.78 12.26
CA LYS A 30 -10.89 5.69 12.71
C LYS A 30 -9.57 4.95 12.95
N GLY A 31 -8.48 5.42 12.36
CA GLY A 31 -7.13 4.88 12.46
C GLY A 31 -6.87 3.63 11.62
N HIS A 32 -7.83 3.16 10.82
CA HIS A 32 -7.72 1.92 10.04
C HIS A 32 -7.69 2.18 8.54
N SER A 33 -6.96 1.33 7.81
CA SER A 33 -6.90 1.32 6.34
C SER A 33 -8.20 0.82 5.70
N ASP A 34 -8.46 1.30 4.49
CA ASP A 34 -9.57 0.86 3.64
C ASP A 34 -9.20 -0.32 2.74
N LEU A 35 -7.90 -0.50 2.46
CA LEU A 35 -7.36 -1.63 1.72
C LEU A 35 -6.01 -2.06 2.30
N PHE A 36 -5.74 -3.35 2.27
CA PHE A 36 -4.47 -3.91 2.73
C PHE A 36 -3.92 -4.90 1.69
N LEU A 37 -2.62 -4.80 1.38
CA LEU A 37 -1.90 -5.73 0.49
C LEU A 37 -0.91 -6.54 1.35
N PRO A 38 -1.27 -7.77 1.77
CA PRO A 38 -0.51 -8.53 2.75
C PRO A 38 0.94 -8.82 2.34
N SER A 39 1.16 -9.24 1.09
CA SER A 39 2.48 -9.61 0.57
C SER A 39 3.49 -8.47 0.63
N PHE A 40 3.02 -7.23 0.60
CA PHE A 40 3.83 -6.02 0.59
C PHE A 40 3.76 -5.23 1.90
N ARG A 41 2.88 -5.63 2.83
CA ARG A 41 2.57 -4.86 4.05
C ARG A 41 2.21 -3.40 3.72
N ILE A 42 1.46 -3.20 2.64
CA ILE A 42 0.97 -1.87 2.23
C ILE A 42 -0.43 -1.67 2.77
N TYR A 43 -0.65 -0.56 3.47
CA TYR A 43 -1.93 -0.15 4.03
C TYR A 43 -2.39 1.10 3.30
N ILE A 44 -3.53 1.03 2.61
CA ILE A 44 -4.08 2.13 1.83
C ILE A 44 -5.26 2.75 2.59
N LYS A 45 -5.22 4.06 2.78
CA LYS A 45 -6.21 4.85 3.51
C LYS A 45 -6.76 5.95 2.59
N LEU A 46 -8.07 6.08 2.53
CA LEU A 46 -8.73 7.28 2.00
C LEU A 46 -8.55 8.42 2.99
N GLN A 47 -8.19 9.59 2.47
CA GLN A 47 -8.02 10.78 3.30
C GLN A 47 -9.23 11.02 4.19
N GLY A 48 -8.96 11.33 5.47
CA GLY A 48 -9.96 11.68 6.45
C GLY A 48 -9.37 12.46 7.62
N GLU A 49 -10.23 12.88 8.55
CA GLU A 49 -9.83 13.60 9.77
C GLU A 49 -8.91 12.78 10.68
N ASP A 50 -8.86 11.45 10.48
CA ASP A 50 -8.07 10.51 11.25
C ASP A 50 -6.72 10.14 10.62
N ASP A 51 -6.28 10.86 9.57
CA ASP A 51 -5.02 10.62 8.85
C ASP A 51 -3.81 10.50 9.80
N GLU A 52 -3.71 11.40 10.77
CA GLU A 52 -2.59 11.40 11.74
C GLU A 52 -2.62 10.15 12.62
N LEU A 53 -3.81 9.75 13.09
CA LEU A 53 -3.97 8.55 13.89
C LEU A 53 -3.59 7.31 13.08
N PHE A 54 -4.08 7.21 11.85
CA PHE A 54 -3.74 6.13 10.95
C PHE A 54 -2.22 6.04 10.73
N TYR A 55 -1.54 7.17 10.49
CA TYR A 55 -0.09 7.20 10.31
C TYR A 55 0.66 6.74 11.56
N LYS A 56 0.28 7.25 12.75
CA LYS A 56 0.87 6.82 14.03
C LYS A 56 0.75 5.31 14.22
N THR A 57 -0.37 4.72 13.84
CA THR A 57 -0.56 3.26 13.90
C THR A 57 0.22 2.49 12.81
N HIS A 58 0.39 3.06 11.61
CA HIS A 58 0.88 2.34 10.42
C HIS A 58 2.12 2.98 9.76
N HIS A 59 3.12 3.40 10.52
CA HIS A 59 4.38 3.94 9.97
C HIS A 59 5.62 3.06 10.23
N ILE A 60 5.56 2.13 11.20
CA ILE A 60 6.71 1.30 11.59
C ILE A 60 6.66 -0.05 10.87
N GLY A 61 7.70 -0.34 10.08
CA GLY A 61 7.88 -1.65 9.44
C GLY A 61 6.81 -2.01 8.39
N VAL A 62 6.01 -1.03 7.96
CA VAL A 62 4.92 -1.14 6.99
C VAL A 62 4.98 0.04 6.01
N HIS A 63 4.08 0.05 5.02
CA HIS A 63 4.06 1.05 3.96
C HIS A 63 2.67 1.70 3.86
N PRO A 64 2.42 2.81 4.58
CA PRO A 64 1.15 3.52 4.48
C PRO A 64 1.06 4.28 3.15
N ILE A 65 -0.09 4.22 2.50
CA ILE A 65 -0.41 4.99 1.30
C ILE A 65 -1.72 5.74 1.55
N PHE A 66 -1.69 7.04 1.33
CA PHE A 66 -2.89 7.87 1.37
C PHE A 66 -3.39 8.12 -0.05
N ILE A 67 -4.69 7.97 -0.25
CA ILE A 67 -5.43 8.48 -1.40
C ILE A 67 -6.02 9.81 -0.97
N ARG A 68 -5.47 10.92 -1.49
CA ARG A 68 -5.89 12.28 -1.11
C ARG A 68 -6.83 12.88 -2.14
N ASP A 69 -7.69 13.80 -1.71
CA ASP A 69 -8.64 14.49 -2.58
C ASP A 69 -7.95 15.23 -3.73
N SER A 70 -6.82 15.85 -3.45
CA SER A 70 -6.00 16.61 -4.42
C SER A 70 -5.31 15.73 -5.47
N GLU A 71 -5.30 14.41 -5.30
CA GLU A 71 -4.57 13.49 -6.18
C GLU A 71 -5.43 13.00 -7.34
N THR A 72 -4.78 12.87 -8.51
CA THR A 72 -5.40 12.25 -9.68
C THR A 72 -5.38 10.72 -9.57
N PRO A 73 -6.29 10.00 -10.25
CA PRO A 73 -6.28 8.53 -10.27
C PRO A 73 -4.95 7.96 -10.79
N LYS A 74 -4.38 8.58 -11.85
CA LYS A 74 -3.09 8.19 -12.42
C LYS A 74 -1.97 8.28 -11.38
N PHE A 75 -1.90 9.38 -10.65
CA PHE A 75 -0.89 9.57 -9.61
C PHE A 75 -1.02 8.55 -8.46
N VAL A 76 -2.24 8.23 -8.05
CA VAL A 76 -2.48 7.21 -7.03
C VAL A 76 -1.99 5.83 -7.50
N LEU A 77 -2.25 5.45 -8.75
CA LEU A 77 -1.78 4.20 -9.33
C LEU A 77 -0.25 4.15 -9.37
N GLU A 78 0.40 5.20 -9.88
CA GLU A 78 1.85 5.32 -9.92
C GLU A 78 2.46 5.20 -8.51
N LYS A 79 1.86 5.85 -7.52
CA LYS A 79 2.30 5.77 -6.12
C LYS A 79 2.23 4.34 -5.57
N VAL A 80 1.13 3.62 -5.83
CA VAL A 80 0.98 2.22 -5.42
C VAL A 80 2.02 1.34 -6.12
N GLN A 81 2.13 1.46 -7.44
CA GLN A 81 3.09 0.71 -8.25
C GLN A 81 4.54 0.94 -7.80
N ASN A 82 4.95 2.19 -7.64
CA ASN A 82 6.30 2.55 -7.20
C ASN A 82 6.62 2.01 -5.80
N THR A 83 5.63 1.99 -4.91
CA THR A 83 5.78 1.41 -3.57
C THR A 83 6.01 -0.10 -3.67
N ILE A 84 5.24 -0.81 -4.50
CA ILE A 84 5.41 -2.25 -4.74
C ILE A 84 6.81 -2.55 -5.30
N ILE A 85 7.23 -1.83 -6.34
CA ILE A 85 8.56 -1.98 -6.98
C ILE A 85 9.66 -1.79 -5.95
N LYS A 86 9.61 -0.72 -5.15
CA LYS A 86 10.59 -0.43 -4.11
C LYS A 86 10.70 -1.57 -3.08
N ILE A 87 9.58 -2.17 -2.70
CA ILE A 87 9.55 -3.30 -1.76
C ILE A 87 10.16 -4.55 -2.40
N MET A 88 9.81 -4.84 -3.66
CA MET A 88 10.37 -5.98 -4.39
C MET A 88 11.88 -5.87 -4.54
N GLN A 89 12.39 -4.68 -4.91
CA GLN A 89 13.82 -4.40 -4.99
C GLN A 89 14.54 -4.64 -3.65
N LYS A 90 13.96 -4.17 -2.53
CA LYS A 90 14.49 -4.42 -1.19
C LYS A 90 14.52 -5.91 -0.84
N LYS A 91 13.46 -6.65 -1.16
CA LYS A 91 13.39 -8.10 -0.93
C LYS A 91 14.47 -8.83 -1.74
N GLN A 92 14.65 -8.46 -3.00
CA GLN A 92 15.69 -9.04 -3.84
C GLN A 92 17.09 -8.76 -3.29
N ALA A 93 17.40 -7.51 -2.93
CA ALA A 93 18.68 -7.15 -2.35
C ALA A 93 18.98 -7.93 -1.05
N ALA A 94 17.96 -8.13 -0.20
CA ALA A 94 18.08 -8.91 1.02
C ALA A 94 18.32 -10.41 0.72
N PHE A 95 17.64 -10.96 -0.29
CA PHE A 95 17.84 -12.33 -0.75
C PHE A 95 19.28 -12.56 -1.25
N GLU A 96 19.79 -11.69 -2.13
CA GLU A 96 21.17 -11.77 -2.63
C GLU A 96 22.21 -11.67 -1.50
N LYS A 97 21.99 -10.78 -0.53
CA LYS A 97 22.88 -10.66 0.63
C LYS A 97 22.92 -11.92 1.48
N ARG A 98 21.79 -12.62 1.64
CA ARG A 98 21.72 -13.90 2.37
C ARG A 98 22.41 -15.02 1.59
N LYS A 99 22.18 -15.10 0.28
CA LYS A 99 22.84 -16.07 -0.61
C LYS A 99 24.37 -15.96 -0.51
N LYS A 100 24.93 -14.76 -0.61
CA LYS A 100 26.38 -14.51 -0.45
C LYS A 100 26.94 -14.94 0.91
N LYS A 101 26.16 -14.77 1.99
CA LYS A 101 26.57 -15.20 3.34
C LYS A 101 26.53 -16.71 3.56
N SER A 102 25.70 -17.43 2.81
CA SER A 102 25.59 -18.89 2.91
C SER A 102 26.56 -19.64 1.99
N SER A 103 27.18 -18.93 1.04
CA SER A 103 28.18 -19.48 0.10
C SER A 103 29.63 -19.18 0.49
N ASN A 104 29.84 -18.44 1.58
CA ASN A 104 31.12 -18.24 2.26
C ASN A 104 31.10 -18.98 3.59
#